data_AF-A0A543HHT1-F1
#
_entry.id   AF-A0A543HHT1-F1
#
_cell.length_a   1.000
_cell.length_b   1.000
_cell.length_c   1.000
_cell.angle_alpha   90.00
_cell.angle_beta   90.00
_cell.angle_gamma   90.00
#
_symmetry.space_group_name_H-M   'P 1'
#
loop_
_entity.id
_entity.type
_entity.pdbx_description
1 polymer ?
#
loop_
_entity_poly.entity_id
_entity_poly.type
_entity_poly.pdbx_seq_one_letter_code
_entity_poly.pdbx_strand_id
1 'polypeptide(L)'
;MSVATQLGLGDPESHVLAMARSRWPGWVSAHPVLGVVEDLLELPAWLRQADRDDADMVLLTLAELSSPEGGDDVAATGALAWVLLPGVSLLASRMFTLSPRIDQMLAAALWMEARTFRWQRGHRVAANVLMNARKAVMRDLGVGAAADPTWARTIPVAPTERIWEAMPAEPSESAETPETSAQQELAELLDWASAGGVITDEDRSLLVDVAQTADRQRTVRSGRGHAGLLGNDVSAEVAGRRGVAAITVRRHTSRAIQALRDAVGATTAQVPA
;
A
#
# COMPACT_ATOMS: atom_id res chain seq x y z
N MET A 1 8.79 13.34 22.06
CA MET A 1 9.18 12.11 22.80
C MET A 1 10.03 11.27 21.85
N SER A 2 10.67 10.18 22.28
CA SER A 2 11.42 9.31 21.37
C SER A 2 10.85 7.89 21.41
N VAL A 3 11.11 7.09 20.37
CA VAL A 3 10.72 5.67 20.35
C VAL A 3 11.27 4.92 21.57
N ALA A 4 12.51 5.21 21.97
CA ALA A 4 13.13 4.60 23.16
C ALA A 4 12.36 4.94 24.45
N THR A 5 11.88 6.18 24.60
CA THR A 5 11.03 6.57 25.74
C THR A 5 9.70 5.83 25.71
N GLN A 6 9.07 5.69 24.55
CA GLN A 6 7.77 4.98 24.42
C GLN A 6 7.88 3.49 24.75
N LEU A 7 9.02 2.88 24.49
CA LEU A 7 9.30 1.48 24.83
C LEU A 7 9.79 1.28 26.26
N GLY A 8 10.11 2.36 27.00
CA GLY A 8 10.80 2.24 28.29
C GLY A 8 12.22 1.65 28.16
N LEU A 9 12.89 1.87 27.03
CA LEU A 9 14.23 1.34 26.71
C LEU A 9 15.29 2.45 26.57
N GLY A 10 14.95 3.69 26.94
CA GLY A 10 15.88 4.82 26.90
C GLY A 10 16.93 4.81 28.02
N ASP A 11 16.70 4.02 29.07
CA ASP A 11 17.60 3.83 30.20
C ASP A 11 18.07 2.36 30.21
N PRO A 12 19.39 2.09 30.16
CA PRO A 12 19.94 0.74 30.31
C PRO A 12 19.50 0.02 31.60
N GLU A 13 19.15 0.77 32.64
CA GLU A 13 18.66 0.25 33.92
C GLU A 13 17.13 0.07 33.95
N SER A 14 16.45 0.20 32.80
CA SER A 14 15.01 -0.06 32.74
C SER A 14 14.68 -1.50 33.14
N HIS A 15 13.51 -1.70 33.76
CA HIS A 15 13.11 -3.01 34.29
C HIS A 15 13.22 -4.14 33.26
N VAL A 16 12.88 -3.86 31.99
CA VAL A 16 12.93 -4.86 30.92
C VAL A 16 14.38 -5.21 30.56
N LEU A 17 15.29 -4.23 30.49
CA LEU A 17 16.71 -4.47 30.19
C LEU A 17 17.46 -5.08 31.37
N ALA A 18 17.14 -4.69 32.60
CA ALA A 18 17.65 -5.34 33.80
C ALA A 18 17.25 -6.81 33.85
N MET A 19 15.99 -7.13 33.52
CA MET A 19 15.52 -8.50 33.39
C MET A 19 16.28 -9.25 32.28
N ALA A 20 16.47 -8.63 31.11
CA ALA A 20 17.21 -9.22 30.01
C ALA A 20 18.68 -9.51 30.37
N ARG A 21 19.39 -8.57 31.02
CA ARG A 21 20.75 -8.78 31.55
C ARG A 21 20.80 -9.94 32.53
N SER A 22 19.86 -10.03 33.47
CA SER A 22 19.85 -11.14 34.43
C SER A 22 19.64 -12.51 33.79
N ARG A 23 18.93 -12.57 32.66
CA ARG A 23 18.66 -13.81 31.92
C ARG A 23 19.74 -14.16 30.90
N TRP A 24 20.56 -13.18 30.50
CA TRP A 24 21.59 -13.32 29.48
C TRP A 24 22.51 -14.53 29.68
N PRO A 25 23.09 -14.81 30.87
CA PRO A 25 23.93 -15.99 31.05
C PRO A 25 23.20 -17.31 30.82
N GLY A 26 21.91 -17.36 31.17
CA GLY A 26 21.05 -18.52 30.92
C GLY A 26 20.78 -18.70 29.43
N TRP A 27 20.51 -17.61 28.71
CA TRP A 27 20.34 -17.65 27.25
C TRP A 27 21.62 -18.08 26.54
N VAL A 28 22.79 -17.58 26.96
CA VAL A 28 24.09 -18.00 26.41
C VAL A 28 24.36 -19.49 26.66
N SER A 29 23.99 -19.99 27.84
CA SER A 29 24.14 -21.42 28.17
C SER A 29 23.25 -22.31 27.29
N ALA A 30 22.02 -21.88 26.99
CA ALA A 30 21.09 -22.61 26.13
C ALA A 30 21.40 -22.44 24.64
N HIS A 31 21.89 -21.26 24.25
CA HIS A 31 22.20 -20.88 22.88
C HIS A 31 23.60 -20.27 22.81
N PRO A 32 24.65 -21.09 22.63
CA PRO A 32 26.04 -20.64 22.63
C PRO A 32 26.37 -19.54 21.62
N VAL A 33 25.57 -19.41 20.55
CA VAL A 33 25.68 -18.34 19.54
C VAL A 33 25.52 -16.93 20.14
N LEU A 34 24.81 -16.80 21.27
CA LEU A 34 24.68 -15.52 21.98
C LEU A 34 25.94 -15.14 22.77
N GLY A 35 26.86 -16.09 23.01
CA GLY A 35 28.07 -15.90 23.82
C GLY A 35 29.17 -15.06 23.17
N VAL A 36 28.80 -14.15 22.27
CA VAL A 36 29.70 -13.20 21.60
C VAL A 36 30.11 -12.02 22.49
N VAL A 37 29.34 -11.78 23.55
CA VAL A 37 29.60 -10.76 24.58
C VAL A 37 29.26 -11.31 25.97
N GLU A 38 29.99 -10.87 27.00
CA GLU A 38 29.74 -11.27 28.38
C GLU A 38 28.51 -10.58 28.96
N ASP A 39 28.32 -9.30 28.62
CA ASP A 39 27.19 -8.49 29.03
C ASP A 39 26.33 -8.10 27.82
N LEU A 40 25.01 -8.26 27.94
CA LEU A 40 24.03 -7.81 26.94
C LEU A 40 24.26 -6.35 26.52
N LEU A 41 24.69 -5.47 27.43
CA LEU A 41 24.91 -4.07 27.11
C LEU A 41 26.03 -3.81 26.09
N GLU A 42 26.93 -4.77 25.90
CA GLU A 42 28.02 -4.69 24.93
C GLU A 42 27.57 -5.10 23.52
N LEU A 43 26.41 -5.75 23.41
CA LEU A 43 25.90 -6.31 22.16
C LEU A 43 25.79 -5.27 21.02
N PRO A 44 25.31 -4.02 21.22
CA PRO A 44 25.26 -3.03 20.15
C PRO A 44 26.65 -2.58 19.67
N ALA A 45 27.67 -2.65 20.52
CA ALA A 45 29.05 -2.35 20.12
C ALA A 45 29.62 -3.48 19.27
N TRP A 46 29.32 -4.73 19.64
CA TRP A 46 29.70 -5.91 18.87
C TRP A 46 28.99 -5.96 17.50
N LEU A 47 27.67 -5.76 17.46
CA LEU A 47 26.88 -5.79 16.21
C LEU A 47 27.32 -4.78 15.15
N ARG A 48 27.94 -3.67 15.57
CA ARG A 48 28.49 -2.67 14.63
C ARG A 48 29.77 -3.15 13.93
N GLN A 49 30.44 -4.15 14.48
CA GLN A 49 31.74 -4.66 14.02
C GLN A 49 31.63 -6.07 13.43
N ALA A 50 30.63 -6.84 13.85
CA ALA A 50 30.39 -8.20 13.39
C ALA A 50 30.09 -8.29 11.88
N ASP A 51 30.37 -9.46 11.30
CA ASP A 51 29.87 -9.80 9.96
C ASP A 51 28.32 -9.83 9.98
N ARG A 52 27.72 -9.61 8.82
CA ARG A 52 26.27 -9.61 8.65
C ARG A 52 25.66 -10.96 9.03
N ASP A 53 26.31 -12.07 8.69
CA ASP A 53 25.75 -13.40 8.94
C ASP A 53 25.81 -13.74 10.44
N ASP A 54 26.92 -13.41 11.11
CA ASP A 54 27.05 -13.59 12.57
C ASP A 54 26.07 -12.70 13.34
N ALA A 55 25.96 -11.44 12.94
CA ALA A 55 25.00 -10.50 13.52
C ALA A 55 23.56 -11.01 13.34
N ASP A 56 23.22 -11.52 12.15
CA ASP A 56 21.89 -12.02 11.85
C ASP A 56 21.55 -13.26 12.69
N MET A 57 22.50 -14.17 12.87
CA MET A 57 22.33 -15.36 13.71
C MET A 57 22.02 -15.00 15.17
N VAL A 58 22.76 -14.05 15.76
CA VAL A 58 22.48 -13.57 17.13
C VAL A 58 21.09 -12.95 17.23
N LEU A 59 20.73 -12.09 16.28
CA LEU A 59 19.39 -11.47 16.24
C LEU A 59 18.28 -12.49 16.03
N LEU A 60 18.53 -13.55 15.24
CA LEU A 60 17.58 -14.63 14.99
C LEU A 60 17.31 -15.43 16.25
N THR A 61 18.35 -15.75 17.02
CA THR A 61 18.20 -16.42 18.32
C THR A 61 17.45 -15.55 19.33
N LEU A 62 17.69 -14.23 19.36
CA LEU A 62 16.88 -13.32 20.17
C LEU A 62 15.40 -13.29 19.72
N ALA A 63 15.15 -13.36 18.41
CA ALA A 63 13.79 -13.43 17.88
C ALA A 63 13.09 -14.76 18.23
N GLU A 64 13.81 -15.87 18.22
CA GLU A 64 13.32 -17.19 18.67
C GLU A 64 12.94 -17.14 20.16
N LEU A 65 13.83 -16.65 21.02
CA LEU A 65 13.57 -16.48 22.45
C LEU A 65 12.37 -15.57 22.72
N SER A 66 12.21 -14.52 21.91
CA SER A 66 11.10 -13.57 22.03
C SER A 66 9.75 -14.13 21.57
N SER A 67 9.72 -15.13 20.70
CA SER A 67 8.51 -15.58 20.01
C SER A 67 7.62 -16.42 20.94
N PRO A 68 6.29 -16.25 20.92
CA PRO A 68 5.37 -17.17 21.61
C PRO A 68 5.45 -18.62 21.13
N GLU A 69 5.91 -18.85 19.89
CA GLU A 69 6.15 -20.19 19.33
C GLU A 69 7.56 -20.73 19.66
N GLY A 70 8.39 -19.94 20.35
CA GLY A 70 9.74 -20.27 20.78
C GLY A 70 9.87 -20.15 22.31
N GLY A 71 10.65 -19.18 22.78
CA GLY A 71 10.90 -18.99 24.21
C GLY A 71 9.82 -18.22 25.00
N ASP A 72 8.94 -17.49 24.29
CA ASP A 72 7.94 -16.56 24.84
C ASP A 72 8.50 -15.54 25.87
N ASP A 73 9.80 -15.24 25.79
CA ASP A 73 10.49 -14.39 26.74
C ASP A 73 10.32 -12.91 26.41
N VAL A 74 9.53 -12.21 27.23
CA VAL A 74 9.33 -10.75 27.15
C VAL A 74 10.63 -9.96 27.27
N ALA A 75 11.58 -10.42 28.08
CA ALA A 75 12.88 -9.78 28.21
C ALA A 75 13.69 -9.89 26.92
N ALA A 76 13.57 -11.00 26.19
CA ALA A 76 14.21 -11.17 24.89
C ALA A 76 13.58 -10.24 23.83
N THR A 77 12.25 -10.01 23.88
CA THR A 77 11.60 -8.97 23.07
C THR A 77 12.22 -7.60 23.33
N GLY A 78 12.41 -7.26 24.61
CA GLY A 78 13.05 -6.01 25.02
C GLY A 78 14.49 -5.87 24.55
N ALA A 79 15.29 -6.93 24.68
CA ALA A 79 16.68 -6.96 24.20
C ALA A 79 16.77 -6.76 22.68
N LEU A 80 15.94 -7.47 21.91
CA LEU A 80 15.86 -7.34 20.45
C LEU A 80 15.42 -5.92 20.05
N ALA A 81 14.35 -5.40 20.66
CA ALA A 81 13.87 -4.05 20.38
C ALA A 81 14.92 -2.98 20.73
N TRP A 82 15.64 -3.15 21.84
CA TRP A 82 16.70 -2.24 22.28
C TRP A 82 17.85 -2.18 21.28
N VAL A 83 18.34 -3.34 20.83
CA VAL A 83 19.39 -3.41 19.79
C VAL A 83 18.96 -2.73 18.49
N LEU A 84 17.67 -2.79 18.14
CA LEU A 84 17.12 -2.18 16.93
C LEU A 84 16.77 -0.68 17.09
N LEU A 85 16.97 -0.08 18.27
CA LEU A 85 16.67 1.34 18.53
C LEU A 85 17.34 2.32 17.55
N PRO A 86 18.61 2.15 17.15
CA PRO A 86 19.22 3.06 16.19
C PRO A 86 18.49 3.06 14.84
N GLY A 87 18.07 1.88 14.38
CA GLY A 87 17.34 1.70 13.13
C GLY A 87 15.95 2.32 13.18
N VAL A 88 15.19 2.07 14.24
CA VAL A 88 13.84 2.65 14.39
C VAL A 88 13.88 4.16 14.63
N SER A 89 14.91 4.67 15.29
CA SER A 89 15.09 6.13 15.48
C SER A 89 15.34 6.85 14.16
N LEU A 90 16.08 6.22 13.24
CA LEU A 90 16.23 6.71 11.86
C LEU A 90 14.91 6.66 11.09
N LEU A 91 14.06 5.66 11.33
CA LEU A 91 12.71 5.63 10.74
C LEU A 91 11.84 6.76 11.28
N ALA A 92 11.86 6.98 12.60
CA ALA A 92 11.11 8.06 13.25
C ALA A 92 11.51 9.43 12.70
N SER A 93 12.81 9.71 12.56
CA SER A 93 13.30 10.98 12.02
C SER A 93 12.94 11.19 10.54
N ARG A 94 12.69 10.13 9.77
CA ARG A 94 12.23 10.22 8.38
C ARG A 94 10.72 10.36 8.25
N MET A 95 9.97 10.01 9.28
CA MET A 95 8.51 9.95 9.26
C MET A 95 7.86 11.02 10.16
N PHE A 96 8.64 11.85 10.85
CA PHE A 96 8.14 12.79 11.86
C PHE A 96 7.08 13.77 11.33
N THR A 97 7.09 14.08 10.03
CA THR A 97 6.10 14.96 9.39
C THR A 97 4.76 14.30 9.14
N LEU A 98 4.67 12.96 9.20
CA LEU A 98 3.45 12.22 8.88
C LEU A 98 2.44 12.19 10.04
N SER A 99 2.91 12.29 11.29
CA SER A 99 2.03 12.34 12.47
C SER A 99 2.80 12.81 13.71
N PRO A 100 2.15 13.54 14.64
CA PRO A 100 2.76 13.87 15.94
C PRO A 100 2.92 12.65 16.86
N ARG A 101 2.34 11.49 16.51
CA ARG A 101 2.37 10.24 17.31
C ARG A 101 3.31 9.18 16.74
N ILE A 102 4.19 9.55 15.82
CA ILE A 102 5.07 8.59 15.11
C ILE A 102 5.91 7.73 16.05
N ASP A 103 6.45 8.31 17.13
CA ASP A 103 7.22 7.53 18.10
C ASP A 103 6.40 6.43 18.77
N GLN A 104 5.13 6.72 19.10
CA GLN A 104 4.22 5.78 19.75
C GLN A 104 3.85 4.64 18.79
N MET A 105 3.55 4.98 17.55
CA MET A 105 3.20 4.01 16.51
C MET A 105 4.39 3.09 16.18
N LEU A 106 5.59 3.66 16.02
CA LEU A 106 6.80 2.89 15.77
C LEU A 106 7.21 2.03 16.97
N ALA A 107 7.02 2.50 18.20
CA ALA A 107 7.25 1.70 19.39
C ALA A 107 6.33 0.46 19.42
N ALA A 108 5.02 0.67 19.26
CA ALA A 108 4.05 -0.43 19.22
C ALA A 108 4.36 -1.41 18.08
N ALA A 109 4.63 -0.91 16.88
CA ALA A 109 4.95 -1.74 15.72
C ALA A 109 6.26 -2.51 15.92
N LEU A 110 7.32 -1.88 16.44
CA LEU A 110 8.60 -2.55 16.70
C LEU A 110 8.43 -3.67 17.72
N TRP A 111 7.70 -3.44 18.81
CA TRP A 111 7.44 -4.45 19.83
C TRP A 111 6.70 -5.66 19.26
N MET A 112 5.63 -5.40 18.50
CA MET A 112 4.84 -6.46 17.86
C MET A 112 5.67 -7.26 16.86
N GLU A 113 6.44 -6.59 16.00
CA GLU A 113 7.29 -7.26 15.01
C GLU A 113 8.43 -8.05 15.66
N ALA A 114 9.07 -7.53 16.72
CA ALA A 114 10.07 -8.26 17.48
C ALA A 114 9.50 -9.55 18.09
N ARG A 115 8.25 -9.50 18.60
CA ARG A 115 7.59 -10.64 19.23
C ARG A 115 7.01 -11.66 18.23
N THR A 116 6.62 -11.23 17.05
CA THR A 116 5.93 -12.07 16.05
C THR A 116 6.77 -12.42 14.84
N PHE A 117 8.07 -12.07 14.86
CA PHE A 117 8.99 -12.41 13.79
C PHE A 117 9.05 -13.92 13.57
N ARG A 118 8.91 -14.34 12.31
CA ARG A 118 8.89 -15.75 11.90
C ARG A 118 10.31 -16.32 11.83
N TRP A 119 10.91 -16.55 13.00
CA TRP A 119 12.29 -17.00 13.15
C TRP A 119 12.58 -18.33 12.43
N GLN A 120 11.62 -19.25 12.30
CA GLN A 120 11.84 -20.57 11.68
C GLN A 120 12.16 -20.51 10.18
N ARG A 121 11.80 -19.42 9.50
CA ARG A 121 12.03 -19.23 8.04
C ARG A 121 12.71 -17.90 7.73
N GLY A 122 13.02 -17.12 8.77
CA GLY A 122 13.49 -15.75 8.68
C GLY A 122 15.01 -15.68 8.64
N HIS A 123 15.51 -14.69 7.92
CA HIS A 123 16.88 -14.19 7.94
C HIS A 123 16.80 -12.68 7.75
N ARG A 124 17.91 -11.95 7.88
CA ARG A 124 17.97 -10.48 7.84
C ARG A 124 17.00 -9.87 8.85
N VAL A 125 17.04 -10.35 10.09
CA VAL A 125 16.12 -10.05 11.18
C VAL A 125 15.97 -8.55 11.37
N ALA A 126 17.09 -7.83 11.55
CA ALA A 126 17.05 -6.38 11.73
C ALA A 126 16.34 -5.67 10.57
N ALA A 127 16.71 -5.99 9.33
CA ALA A 127 16.16 -5.34 8.16
C ALA A 127 14.65 -5.63 8.01
N ASN A 128 14.24 -6.88 8.23
CA ASN A 128 12.86 -7.30 8.08
C ASN A 128 11.96 -6.77 9.21
N VAL A 129 12.40 -6.83 10.47
CA VAL A 129 11.67 -6.26 11.61
C VAL A 129 11.47 -4.75 11.41
N LEU A 130 12.52 -4.01 11.05
CA LEU A 130 12.42 -2.56 10.79
C LEU A 130 11.53 -2.24 9.59
N MET A 131 11.65 -2.99 8.50
CA MET A 131 10.84 -2.78 7.30
C MET A 131 9.36 -3.12 7.55
N ASN A 132 9.06 -4.17 8.31
CA ASN A 132 7.69 -4.52 8.67
C ASN A 132 7.10 -3.51 9.65
N ALA A 133 7.86 -3.06 10.65
CA ALA A 133 7.42 -2.01 11.56
C ALA A 133 7.09 -0.72 10.78
N ARG A 134 7.94 -0.34 9.81
CA ARG A 134 7.64 0.76 8.89
C ARG A 134 6.36 0.51 8.11
N LYS A 135 6.18 -0.66 7.50
CA LYS A 135 4.98 -1.00 6.72
C LYS A 135 3.72 -0.96 7.59
N ALA A 136 3.80 -1.42 8.83
CA ALA A 136 2.69 -1.36 9.78
C ALA A 136 2.27 0.09 10.05
N VAL A 137 3.22 0.96 10.39
CA VAL A 137 2.92 2.38 10.62
C VAL A 137 2.40 3.07 9.35
N MET A 138 2.99 2.81 8.18
CA MET A 138 2.50 3.40 6.92
C MET A 138 1.07 2.96 6.59
N ARG A 139 0.73 1.70 6.89
CA ARG A 139 -0.63 1.18 6.73
C ARG A 139 -1.60 1.87 7.68
N ASP A 140 -1.24 1.99 8.96
CA ASP A 140 -2.08 2.63 9.98
C ASP A 140 -2.31 4.12 9.68
N LEU A 141 -1.34 4.78 9.05
CA LEU A 141 -1.47 6.18 8.61
C LEU A 141 -2.24 6.34 7.28
N GLY A 142 -2.54 5.26 6.57
CA GLY A 142 -3.17 5.36 5.25
C GLY A 142 -2.24 5.90 4.15
N VAL A 143 -0.90 5.86 4.34
CA VAL A 143 0.06 6.47 3.42
C VAL A 143 0.81 5.42 2.59
N GLY A 144 0.93 5.68 1.29
CA GLY A 144 1.77 4.93 0.37
C GLY A 144 1.26 3.51 0.07
N ALA A 145 2.06 2.76 -0.69
CA ALA A 145 1.68 1.43 -1.20
C ALA A 145 1.32 0.39 -0.13
N ALA A 146 1.71 0.61 1.13
CA ALA A 146 1.39 -0.28 2.24
C ALA A 146 -0.03 -0.06 2.81
N ALA A 147 -0.62 1.11 2.56
CA ALA A 147 -1.96 1.46 3.00
C ALA A 147 -3.03 1.00 2.00
N ASP A 148 -2.79 1.19 0.70
CA ASP A 148 -3.74 0.84 -0.35
C ASP A 148 -2.97 0.46 -1.64
N PRO A 149 -3.29 -0.69 -2.28
CA PRO A 149 -2.80 -1.00 -3.62
C PRO A 149 -3.02 0.10 -4.66
N THR A 150 -4.04 0.95 -4.46
CA THR A 150 -4.31 2.13 -5.30
C THR A 150 -3.16 3.14 -5.21
N TRP A 151 -2.64 3.41 -4.01
CA TRP A 151 -1.49 4.30 -3.82
C TRP A 151 -0.23 3.82 -4.56
N ALA A 152 -0.03 2.50 -4.69
CA ALA A 152 1.08 1.94 -5.46
C ALA A 152 0.99 2.23 -6.97
N ARG A 153 -0.20 2.63 -7.44
CA ARG A 153 -0.50 2.98 -8.83
C ARG A 153 -0.74 4.48 -9.02
N THR A 154 -0.54 5.28 -7.98
CA THR A 154 -0.71 6.73 -8.03
C THR A 154 0.67 7.40 -8.02
N ILE A 155 0.85 8.41 -8.87
CA ILE A 155 2.04 9.26 -8.85
C ILE A 155 1.67 10.52 -8.06
N PRO A 156 2.29 10.78 -6.90
CA PRO A 156 2.05 12.02 -6.17
C PRO A 156 2.60 13.18 -7.00
N VAL A 157 1.75 14.16 -7.29
CA VAL A 157 2.13 15.36 -8.02
C VAL A 157 2.19 16.53 -7.06
N ALA A 158 3.33 17.22 -7.00
CA ALA A 158 3.52 18.34 -6.07
C ALA A 158 2.58 19.52 -6.43
N PRO A 159 2.00 20.27 -5.47
CA PRO A 159 1.06 21.36 -5.74
C PRO A 159 1.57 22.47 -6.66
N THR A 160 2.90 22.53 -6.87
CA THR A 160 3.58 23.48 -7.75
C THR A 160 3.68 23.03 -9.20
N GLU A 161 3.31 21.78 -9.50
CA GLU A 161 3.36 21.24 -10.86
C GLU A 161 2.19 21.75 -11.69
N ARG A 162 2.44 22.02 -12.98
CA ARG A 162 1.45 22.61 -13.90
C ARG A 162 0.17 21.79 -14.05
N ILE A 163 0.20 20.49 -13.72
CA ILE A 163 -1.03 19.69 -13.75
C ILE A 163 -2.10 20.24 -12.79
N TRP A 164 -1.69 20.93 -11.72
CA TRP A 164 -2.60 21.59 -10.80
C TRP A 164 -3.19 22.87 -11.37
N GLU A 165 -2.53 23.51 -12.33
CA GLU A 165 -3.07 24.65 -13.09
C GLU A 165 -4.10 24.18 -14.15
N ALA A 166 -3.93 22.95 -14.65
CA ALA A 166 -4.87 22.30 -15.57
C ALA A 166 -6.02 21.56 -14.86
N MET A 167 -5.86 21.27 -13.56
CA MET A 167 -6.93 20.76 -12.72
C MET A 167 -7.86 21.91 -12.37
N PRO A 168 -9.18 21.80 -12.62
CA PRO A 168 -10.13 22.82 -12.19
C PRO A 168 -9.98 23.03 -10.69
N ALA A 169 -9.71 24.28 -10.28
CA ALA A 169 -9.54 24.67 -8.90
C ALA A 169 -10.87 24.59 -8.14
N GLU A 170 -11.25 23.38 -7.72
CA GLU A 170 -12.57 23.01 -7.22
C GLU A 170 -13.74 23.38 -8.17
N PRO A 171 -14.84 22.62 -8.18
CA PRO A 171 -16.07 23.14 -8.74
C PRO A 171 -16.50 24.32 -7.85
N SER A 172 -16.09 25.53 -8.20
CA SER A 172 -16.75 26.74 -7.70
C SER A 172 -18.23 26.56 -8.03
N GLU A 173 -19.09 26.47 -7.02
CA GLU A 173 -20.56 26.45 -7.14
C GLU A 173 -21.12 27.68 -7.91
N SER A 174 -20.25 28.58 -8.35
CA SER A 174 -20.54 29.87 -8.98
C SER A 174 -19.89 30.06 -10.35
N ALA A 175 -19.14 29.07 -10.86
CA ALA A 175 -18.60 29.13 -12.21
C ALA A 175 -19.57 28.42 -13.14
N GLU A 176 -20.34 29.19 -13.91
CA GLU A 176 -21.06 28.72 -15.09
C GLU A 176 -20.04 28.20 -16.13
N THR A 177 -19.45 27.03 -15.89
CA THR A 177 -18.99 26.18 -16.99
C THR A 177 -20.20 25.93 -17.87
N PRO A 178 -20.12 26.05 -19.21
CA PRO A 178 -21.20 25.55 -20.05
C PRO A 178 -21.34 24.08 -19.70
N GLU A 179 -22.42 23.74 -18.99
CA GLU A 179 -22.79 22.38 -18.61
C GLU A 179 -23.05 21.61 -19.90
N THR A 180 -21.97 21.18 -20.57
CA THR A 180 -22.08 20.19 -21.62
C THR A 180 -22.42 18.92 -20.86
N SER A 181 -23.71 18.60 -20.83
CA SER A 181 -24.20 17.43 -20.13
C SER A 181 -23.37 16.20 -20.55
N ALA A 182 -23.10 15.27 -19.64
CA ALA A 182 -22.35 14.04 -19.97
C ALA A 182 -22.96 13.30 -21.18
N GLN A 183 -24.25 13.48 -21.40
CA GLN A 183 -24.99 13.01 -22.57
C GLN A 183 -24.52 13.68 -23.87
N GLN A 184 -24.26 14.99 -23.84
CA GLN A 184 -23.78 15.75 -24.98
C GLN A 184 -22.31 15.42 -25.29
N GLU A 185 -21.44 15.32 -24.27
CA GLU A 185 -20.06 14.86 -24.49
C GLU A 185 -20.00 13.46 -25.11
N LEU A 186 -20.84 12.54 -24.61
CA LEU A 186 -20.96 11.20 -25.18
C LEU A 186 -21.51 11.24 -26.62
N ALA A 187 -22.50 12.10 -26.90
CA ALA A 187 -23.04 12.24 -28.24
C ALA A 187 -21.98 12.74 -29.23
N GLU A 188 -21.22 13.77 -28.86
CA GLU A 188 -20.14 14.34 -29.66
C GLU A 188 -19.03 13.31 -29.93
N LEU A 189 -18.62 12.56 -28.90
CA LEU A 189 -17.64 11.47 -29.06
C LEU A 189 -18.12 10.39 -30.03
N LEU A 190 -19.37 9.95 -29.89
CA LEU A 190 -19.94 8.92 -30.75
C LEU A 190 -20.17 9.42 -32.18
N ASP A 191 -20.55 10.68 -32.36
CA ASP A 191 -20.68 11.32 -33.67
C ASP A 191 -19.33 11.40 -34.38
N TRP A 192 -18.29 11.86 -33.69
CA TRP A 192 -16.93 11.88 -34.20
C TRP A 192 -16.46 10.47 -34.60
N ALA A 193 -16.66 9.47 -33.74
CA ALA A 193 -16.20 8.11 -33.97
C ALA A 193 -16.95 7.43 -35.14
N SER A 194 -18.26 7.64 -35.24
CA SER A 194 -19.06 7.18 -36.39
C SER A 194 -18.62 7.87 -37.68
N ALA A 195 -18.45 9.20 -37.67
CA ALA A 195 -18.01 9.96 -38.85
C ALA A 195 -16.60 9.55 -39.31
N GLY A 196 -15.71 9.23 -38.37
CA GLY A 196 -14.36 8.72 -38.64
C GLY A 196 -14.30 7.22 -38.97
N GLY A 197 -15.42 6.50 -38.96
CA GLY A 197 -15.48 5.06 -39.23
C GLY A 197 -14.78 4.18 -38.17
N VAL A 198 -14.53 4.72 -36.97
CA VAL A 198 -13.91 3.99 -35.85
C VAL A 198 -14.87 2.94 -35.29
N ILE A 199 -16.16 3.27 -35.30
CA ILE A 199 -17.26 2.38 -34.91
C ILE A 199 -18.35 2.42 -35.97
N THR A 200 -19.16 1.37 -36.04
CA THR A 200 -20.35 1.36 -36.90
C THR A 200 -21.54 2.05 -36.22
N ASP A 201 -22.56 2.44 -36.98
CA ASP A 201 -23.80 2.97 -36.41
C ASP A 201 -24.53 1.95 -35.51
N GLU A 202 -24.37 0.66 -35.80
CA GLU A 202 -24.87 -0.42 -34.95
C GLU A 202 -24.12 -0.48 -33.62
N ASP A 203 -22.80 -0.29 -33.63
CA ASP A 203 -21.99 -0.21 -32.40
C ASP A 203 -22.35 1.04 -31.59
N ARG A 204 -22.55 2.18 -32.25
CA ARG A 204 -23.03 3.42 -31.60
C ARG A 204 -24.36 3.20 -30.90
N SER A 205 -25.34 2.63 -31.62
CA SER A 205 -26.65 2.31 -31.06
C SER A 205 -26.52 1.37 -29.86
N LEU A 206 -25.66 0.35 -29.95
CA LEU A 206 -25.41 -0.60 -28.86
C LEU A 206 -24.82 0.08 -27.63
N LEU A 207 -23.86 0.98 -27.80
CA LEU A 207 -23.23 1.71 -26.69
C LEU A 207 -24.24 2.60 -25.95
N VAL A 208 -25.12 3.29 -26.67
CA VAL A 208 -26.20 4.10 -26.07
C VAL A 208 -27.17 3.20 -25.29
N ASP A 209 -27.59 2.08 -25.86
CA ASP A 209 -28.51 1.14 -25.20
C ASP A 209 -27.96 0.58 -23.89
N VAL A 210 -26.67 0.22 -23.90
CA VAL A 210 -25.98 -0.31 -22.72
C VAL A 210 -25.81 0.79 -21.66
N ALA A 211 -25.44 2.00 -22.05
CA ALA A 211 -25.30 3.14 -21.13
C ALA A 211 -26.63 3.51 -20.45
N GLN A 212 -27.71 3.64 -21.22
CA GLN A 212 -29.04 3.93 -20.70
C GLN A 212 -29.58 2.82 -19.78
N THR A 213 -29.23 1.56 -20.07
CA THR A 213 -29.65 0.43 -19.22
C THR A 213 -28.87 0.40 -17.92
N ALA A 214 -27.56 0.63 -17.96
CA ALA A 214 -26.72 0.71 -16.76
C ALA A 214 -27.15 1.86 -15.84
N ASP A 215 -27.47 3.02 -16.42
CA ASP A 215 -27.98 4.19 -15.68
C ASP A 215 -29.32 3.88 -14.98
N ARG A 216 -30.29 3.32 -15.71
CA ARG A 216 -31.58 2.89 -15.14
C ARG A 216 -31.42 1.87 -14.01
N GLN A 217 -30.47 0.94 -14.15
CA GLN A 217 -30.20 -0.10 -13.15
C GLN A 217 -29.35 0.42 -11.96
N ARG A 218 -28.90 1.68 -11.96
CA ARG A 218 -28.03 2.28 -10.94
C ARG A 218 -26.84 1.38 -10.59
N THR A 219 -26.13 0.85 -11.58
CA THR A 219 -25.06 -0.13 -11.34
C THR A 219 -23.92 0.47 -10.49
N VAL A 220 -23.89 0.17 -9.19
CA VAL A 220 -22.94 0.74 -8.19
C VAL A 220 -21.54 0.06 -8.20
N ARG A 221 -21.18 -0.70 -9.24
CA ARG A 221 -19.88 -1.42 -9.29
C ARG A 221 -18.90 -0.75 -10.25
N SER A 222 -18.34 0.37 -9.81
CA SER A 222 -17.22 1.08 -10.46
C SER A 222 -15.84 0.41 -10.28
N GLY A 223 -15.75 -0.67 -9.49
CA GLY A 223 -14.46 -1.26 -9.09
C GLY A 223 -13.80 -2.25 -10.06
N ARG A 224 -14.50 -2.79 -11.07
CA ARG A 224 -13.89 -3.74 -12.04
C ARG A 224 -14.56 -3.64 -13.42
N GLY A 225 -13.75 -3.30 -14.44
CA GLY A 225 -14.03 -3.47 -15.88
C GLY A 225 -15.27 -2.74 -16.41
N HIS A 226 -15.04 -1.73 -17.26
CA HIS A 226 -16.10 -1.02 -18.03
C HIS A 226 -17.26 -0.45 -17.19
N ALA A 227 -17.02 -0.06 -15.93
CA ALA A 227 -17.96 0.67 -15.07
C ALA A 227 -19.39 0.07 -14.94
N GLY A 228 -19.50 -1.27 -15.03
CA GLY A 228 -20.80 -1.96 -14.91
C GLY A 228 -21.59 -2.08 -16.22
N LEU A 229 -21.13 -1.46 -17.32
CA LEU A 229 -21.75 -1.55 -18.66
C LEU A 229 -21.82 -3.01 -19.16
N LEU A 230 -20.84 -3.83 -18.81
CA LEU A 230 -20.79 -5.26 -19.18
C LEU A 230 -21.37 -6.18 -18.10
N GLY A 231 -22.09 -5.62 -17.13
CA GLY A 231 -22.73 -6.36 -16.05
C GLY A 231 -23.69 -7.44 -16.56
N ASN A 232 -23.91 -8.48 -15.76
CA ASN A 232 -24.78 -9.59 -16.15
C ASN A 232 -26.20 -9.13 -16.47
N ASP A 233 -26.75 -8.27 -15.61
CA ASP A 233 -28.12 -7.78 -15.69
C ASP A 233 -28.30 -6.81 -16.87
N VAL A 234 -27.37 -5.86 -17.05
CA VAL A 234 -27.34 -4.94 -18.19
C VAL A 234 -27.26 -5.70 -19.51
N SER A 235 -26.33 -6.66 -19.61
CA SER A 235 -26.13 -7.42 -20.84
C SER A 235 -27.32 -8.31 -21.18
N ALA A 236 -27.98 -8.89 -20.18
CA ALA A 236 -29.16 -9.74 -20.37
C ALA A 236 -30.37 -8.93 -20.84
N GLU A 237 -30.59 -7.75 -20.28
CA GLU A 237 -31.70 -6.87 -20.68
C GLU A 237 -31.51 -6.33 -22.11
N VAL A 238 -30.31 -5.84 -22.45
CA VAL A 238 -30.00 -5.36 -23.81
C VAL A 238 -30.08 -6.50 -24.82
N ALA A 239 -29.60 -7.69 -24.46
CA ALA A 239 -29.71 -8.89 -25.29
C ALA A 239 -31.17 -9.26 -25.59
N GLY A 240 -32.04 -9.20 -24.58
CA GLY A 240 -33.49 -9.43 -24.74
C GLY A 240 -34.13 -8.43 -25.70
N ARG A 241 -33.78 -7.13 -25.60
CA ARG A 241 -34.29 -6.08 -26.50
C ARG A 241 -33.80 -6.24 -27.95
N ARG A 242 -32.56 -6.71 -28.15
CA ARG A 242 -31.93 -6.86 -29.46
C ARG A 242 -32.08 -8.24 -30.10
N GLY A 243 -32.68 -9.21 -29.40
CA GLY A 243 -32.86 -10.58 -29.91
C GLY A 243 -31.56 -11.35 -30.11
N VAL A 244 -30.52 -11.03 -29.34
CA VAL A 244 -29.18 -11.68 -29.41
C VAL A 244 -28.79 -12.29 -28.07
N ALA A 245 -27.70 -13.06 -28.02
CA ALA A 245 -27.19 -13.59 -26.76
C ALA A 245 -26.43 -12.51 -25.96
N ALA A 246 -26.51 -12.57 -24.62
CA ALA A 246 -25.80 -11.63 -23.73
C ALA A 246 -24.28 -11.62 -23.93
N ILE A 247 -23.69 -12.76 -24.30
CA ILE A 247 -22.26 -12.84 -24.65
C ILE A 247 -21.92 -12.04 -25.92
N THR A 248 -22.84 -11.97 -26.88
CA THR A 248 -22.68 -11.19 -28.12
C THR A 248 -22.68 -9.70 -27.81
N VAL A 249 -23.59 -9.24 -26.96
CA VAL A 249 -23.63 -7.85 -26.45
C VAL A 249 -22.29 -7.51 -25.80
N ARG A 250 -21.83 -8.29 -24.82
CA ARG A 250 -20.56 -8.01 -24.12
C ARG A 250 -19.37 -7.95 -25.07
N ARG A 251 -19.29 -8.89 -26.02
CA ARG A 251 -18.20 -8.95 -26.99
C ARG A 251 -18.20 -7.75 -27.93
N HIS A 252 -19.36 -7.34 -28.45
CA HIS A 252 -19.45 -6.16 -29.32
C HIS A 252 -19.17 -4.86 -28.56
N THR A 253 -19.79 -4.67 -27.39
CA THR A 253 -19.55 -3.49 -26.55
C THR A 253 -18.08 -3.37 -26.16
N SER A 254 -17.42 -4.47 -25.76
CA SER A 254 -15.99 -4.46 -25.43
C SER A 254 -15.13 -4.06 -26.63
N ARG A 255 -15.44 -4.60 -27.81
CA ARG A 255 -14.70 -4.29 -29.05
C ARG A 255 -14.86 -2.83 -29.44
N ALA A 256 -16.08 -2.29 -29.39
CA ALA A 256 -16.36 -0.90 -29.70
C ALA A 256 -15.67 0.05 -28.71
N ILE A 257 -15.71 -0.23 -27.41
CA ILE A 257 -14.99 0.55 -26.39
C ILE A 257 -13.47 0.50 -26.63
N GLN A 258 -12.93 -0.66 -27.02
CA GLN A 258 -11.50 -0.77 -27.32
C GLN A 258 -11.13 0.03 -28.56
N ALA A 259 -11.93 -0.02 -29.63
CA ALA A 259 -11.71 0.79 -30.83
C ALA A 259 -11.73 2.30 -30.55
N LEU A 260 -12.68 2.77 -29.73
CA LEU A 260 -12.73 4.16 -29.27
C LEU A 260 -11.49 4.53 -28.48
N ARG A 261 -11.04 3.68 -27.56
CA ARG A 261 -9.84 3.92 -26.75
C ARG A 261 -8.59 4.03 -27.62
N ASP A 262 -8.43 3.14 -28.59
CA ASP A 262 -7.28 3.12 -29.49
C ASP A 262 -7.27 4.37 -30.40
N ALA A 263 -8.44 4.79 -30.90
CA ALA A 263 -8.57 5.97 -31.75
C ALA A 263 -8.33 7.29 -31.00
N VAL A 264 -8.84 7.42 -29.77
CA VAL A 264 -8.56 8.57 -28.90
C VAL A 264 -7.07 8.61 -28.57
N GLY A 265 -6.47 7.49 -28.17
CA GLY A 265 -5.03 7.42 -27.87
C GLY A 265 -4.13 7.79 -29.06
N ALA A 266 -4.54 7.45 -30.29
CA ALA A 266 -3.84 7.86 -31.50
C ALA A 266 -3.99 9.36 -31.79
N THR A 267 -5.17 9.94 -31.51
CA THR A 267 -5.43 11.38 -31.71
C THR A 267 -4.68 12.24 -30.69
N THR A 268 -4.60 11.83 -29.42
CA THR A 268 -3.83 12.54 -28.40
C THR A 268 -2.31 12.47 -28.67
N ALA A 269 -1.83 11.43 -29.35
CA ALA A 269 -0.43 11.30 -29.77
C ALA A 269 -0.06 12.17 -30.99
N GLN A 270 -1.04 12.80 -31.64
CA GLN A 270 -0.87 13.63 -32.85
C GLN A 270 -0.95 15.14 -32.60
N VAL A 271 -0.82 15.60 -31.36
CA VAL A 271 -0.61 17.03 -31.06
C VAL A 271 0.90 17.32 -31.07
N PRO A 272 1.45 17.99 -32.10
CA PRO A 272 2.78 18.58 -31.99
C PRO A 272 2.68 19.82 -31.08
N ALA A 273 3.75 20.05 -30.31
CA ALA A 273 3.92 21.21 -29.45
C ALA A 273 3.74 22.56 -30.17
#